data_AF-A0A8S3HAA2-F1
#
_entry.id   AF-A0A8S3HAA2-F1
#
_cell.length_a   1.000
_cell.length_b   1.000
_cell.length_c   1.000
_cell.angle_alpha   90.00
_cell.angle_beta   90.00
_cell.angle_gamma   90.00
#
_symmetry.space_group_name_H-M   'P 1'
#
loop_
_entity.id
_entity.type
_entity.pdbx_description
1 polymer ?
#
loop_
_entity_poly.entity_id
_entity_poly.type
_entity_poly.pdbx_seq_one_letter_code
_entity_poly.pdbx_strand_id
1 'polypeptide(L)'
;MSFSVNVCFRSFSQMKIAYRVTAIAIVISLFSLSHILYSYDLRPIYATMPGPDAMFDGMFVVIWLGIIPHGLMLLFGFTTVKNIRQVKRQTAVQSYTIQISVESCIQTQERKTNTQLILMMLGQVGLSSILILTRMISYAYDILKPRATGYEGLVDTFLMSFTVLLYYTNFAKSFYMYTFRSHLFRSIFMIEIKLCFPTMLWSCVCNYNRLTIY
;
A
#
# COMPACT_ATOMS: atom_id res chain seq x y z
N MET A 1 -12.01 37.77 -12.37
CA MET A 1 -11.60 36.53 -13.07
C MET A 1 -11.63 35.38 -12.09
N SER A 2 -12.71 34.60 -12.10
CA SER A 2 -12.91 33.48 -11.19
C SER A 2 -12.22 32.25 -11.79
N PHE A 3 -10.97 31.99 -11.42
CA PHE A 3 -10.33 30.72 -11.74
C PHE A 3 -11.07 29.60 -11.01
N SER A 4 -11.91 28.89 -11.77
CA SER A 4 -12.60 27.69 -11.32
C SER A 4 -11.57 26.69 -10.78
N VAL A 5 -11.55 26.52 -9.46
CA VAL A 5 -10.70 25.57 -8.72
C VAL A 5 -10.84 24.14 -9.29
N ASN A 6 -11.97 23.84 -9.94
CA ASN A 6 -12.23 22.56 -10.61
C ASN A 6 -11.33 22.28 -11.84
N VAL A 7 -10.80 23.30 -12.52
CA VAL A 7 -9.93 23.09 -13.70
C VAL A 7 -8.51 22.71 -13.27
N CYS A 8 -8.03 23.23 -12.14
CA CYS A 8 -6.67 23.00 -11.65
C CYS A 8 -6.44 21.55 -11.19
N PHE A 9 -7.45 20.90 -10.58
CA PHE A 9 -7.35 19.49 -10.17
C PHE A 9 -7.36 18.50 -11.35
N ARG A 10 -7.96 18.85 -12.49
CA ARG A 10 -7.93 18.01 -13.71
C ARG A 10 -6.57 18.06 -14.40
N SER A 11 -5.84 19.17 -14.26
CA SER A 11 -4.45 19.31 -14.74
C SER A 11 -3.52 18.31 -14.06
N PHE A 12 -3.58 18.16 -12.73
CA PHE A 12 -2.74 17.22 -11.98
C PHE A 12 -2.98 15.73 -12.30
N SER A 13 -4.12 15.38 -12.88
CA SER A 13 -4.43 14.03 -13.33
C SER A 13 -3.94 13.74 -14.76
N GLN A 14 -3.31 14.71 -15.44
CA GLN A 14 -2.80 14.48 -16.79
C GLN A 14 -1.62 13.51 -16.76
N MET A 15 -1.64 12.54 -17.68
CA MET A 15 -0.56 11.56 -17.88
C MET A 15 0.82 12.24 -17.96
N LYS A 16 0.89 13.44 -18.56
CA LYS A 16 2.11 14.25 -18.68
C LYS A 16 2.73 14.64 -17.33
N ILE A 17 1.91 14.93 -16.32
CA ILE A 17 2.38 15.27 -14.96
C ILE A 17 2.82 14.00 -14.23
N ALA A 18 2.10 12.89 -14.40
CA ALA A 18 2.54 11.59 -13.88
C ALA A 18 3.94 11.23 -14.40
N TYR A 19 4.19 11.34 -15.71
CA TYR A 19 5.52 11.11 -16.28
C TYR A 19 6.61 12.00 -15.69
N ARG A 20 6.34 13.30 -15.48
CA ARG A 20 7.31 14.23 -14.86
C ARG A 20 7.61 13.84 -13.41
N VAL A 21 6.58 13.51 -12.63
CA VAL A 21 6.73 13.07 -11.24
C VAL A 21 7.50 11.75 -11.17
N THR A 22 7.21 10.80 -12.07
CA THR A 22 7.97 9.54 -12.16
C THR A 22 9.43 9.78 -12.54
N ALA A 23 9.72 10.65 -13.50
CA ALA A 23 11.10 10.97 -13.86
C ALA A 23 11.87 11.60 -12.68
N ILE A 24 11.25 12.54 -11.97
CA ILE A 24 11.83 13.13 -10.76
C ILE A 24 12.06 12.05 -9.70
N ALA A 25 11.09 11.17 -9.46
CA ALA A 25 11.22 10.07 -8.51
C ALA A 25 12.37 9.12 -8.86
N ILE A 26 12.59 8.82 -10.15
CA ILE A 26 13.73 8.00 -10.61
C ILE A 26 15.06 8.69 -10.31
N VAL A 27 15.22 9.97 -10.68
CA VAL A 27 16.45 10.72 -10.41
C VAL A 27 16.75 10.76 -8.92
N ILE A 28 15.74 11.07 -8.13
CA ILE A 28 15.82 11.09 -6.67
C ILE A 28 16.19 9.70 -6.11
N SER A 29 15.63 8.63 -6.67
CA SER A 29 15.96 7.25 -6.26
C SER A 29 17.40 6.89 -6.58
N LEU A 30 17.93 7.33 -7.73
CA LEU A 30 19.34 7.14 -8.08
C LEU A 30 20.26 7.86 -7.09
N PHE A 31 19.97 9.11 -6.74
CA PHE A 31 20.72 9.83 -5.70
C PHE A 31 20.71 9.10 -4.36
N SER A 32 19.55 8.56 -3.97
CA SER A 32 19.41 7.78 -2.74
C SER A 32 20.25 6.52 -2.77
N LEU A 33 20.29 5.84 -3.91
CA LEU A 33 21.06 4.61 -4.10
C LEU A 33 22.57 4.88 -4.08
N SER A 34 23.00 5.99 -4.69
CA SER A 34 24.38 6.47 -4.58
C SER A 34 24.78 6.82 -3.14
N HIS A 35 23.89 7.45 -2.37
CA HIS A 35 24.12 7.73 -0.95
C HIS A 35 24.31 6.44 -0.15
N ILE A 36 23.41 5.46 -0.30
CA ILE A 36 23.51 4.17 0.39
C ILE A 36 24.82 3.45 0.01
N LEU A 37 25.20 3.46 -1.28
CA LEU A 37 26.45 2.86 -1.73
C LEU A 37 27.69 3.54 -1.14
N TYR A 38 27.62 4.85 -0.86
CA TYR A 38 28.70 5.59 -0.23
C TYR A 38 28.77 5.35 1.29
N SER A 39 27.62 5.27 1.97
CA SER A 39 27.54 5.07 3.43
C SER A 39 27.94 3.67 3.90
N TYR A 40 27.86 2.66 3.03
CA TYR A 40 28.16 1.27 3.36
C TYR A 40 29.60 0.90 2.98
N ASP A 41 30.41 0.51 3.98
CA ASP A 41 31.74 -0.03 3.75
C ASP A 41 31.67 -1.54 3.48
N LEU A 42 32.36 -1.99 2.43
CA LEU A 42 32.30 -3.37 1.91
C LEU A 42 33.33 -4.31 2.58
N ARG A 43 34.07 -3.86 3.60
CA ARG A 43 35.07 -4.69 4.31
C ARG A 43 35.02 -4.53 5.83
N PRO A 44 35.22 -5.61 6.63
CA PRO A 44 35.00 -7.04 6.39
C PRO A 44 33.64 -7.53 6.92
N ILE A 45 32.86 -6.67 7.56
CA ILE A 45 31.51 -6.94 8.08
C ILE A 45 30.63 -5.93 7.36
N TYR A 46 29.66 -6.38 6.57
CA TYR A 46 28.72 -5.52 5.84
C TYR A 46 27.97 -4.60 6.82
N ALA A 47 28.56 -3.45 7.13
CA ALA A 47 28.10 -2.55 8.18
C ALA A 47 28.36 -1.11 7.74
N THR A 48 27.44 -0.23 8.12
CA THR A 48 27.63 1.22 8.04
C THR A 48 28.88 1.63 8.79
N MET A 49 29.60 2.62 8.26
CA MET A 49 30.80 3.17 8.91
C MET A 49 30.49 3.54 10.38
N PRO A 50 31.26 3.03 11.35
CA PRO A 50 30.96 3.25 12.76
C PRO A 50 31.14 4.72 13.13
N GLY A 51 30.27 5.22 14.01
CA GLY A 51 30.30 6.58 14.52
C GLY A 51 29.09 7.42 14.10
N PRO A 52 29.23 8.76 14.02
CA PRO A 52 28.11 9.65 13.72
C PRO A 52 27.48 9.41 12.33
N ASP A 53 28.26 8.86 11.39
CA ASP A 53 27.80 8.54 10.04
C ASP A 53 26.75 7.42 10.04
N ALA A 54 26.87 6.41 10.91
CA ALA A 54 25.85 5.36 11.07
C ALA A 54 24.51 5.92 11.61
N MET A 55 24.57 6.90 12.52
CA MET A 55 23.36 7.56 13.04
C MET A 55 22.69 8.39 11.93
N PHE A 56 23.48 9.11 11.13
CA PHE A 56 22.97 9.89 10.01
C PHE A 56 22.34 8.99 8.94
N ASP A 57 23.00 7.89 8.57
CA ASP A 57 22.47 6.94 7.58
C ASP A 57 21.18 6.27 8.09
N GLY A 58 21.13 5.88 9.37
CA GLY A 58 19.93 5.37 10.01
C GLY A 58 18.75 6.35 9.96
N MET A 59 18.99 7.62 10.31
CA MET A 59 17.98 8.68 10.22
C MET A 59 17.53 8.93 8.78
N PHE A 60 18.49 8.96 7.84
CA PHE A 60 18.21 9.12 6.43
C PHE A 60 17.29 7.99 5.95
N VAL A 61 17.63 6.72 6.19
CA VAL A 61 16.82 5.56 5.83
C VAL A 61 15.41 5.65 6.41
N VAL A 62 15.26 5.97 7.70
CA VAL A 62 13.95 6.06 8.37
C VAL A 62 13.07 7.15 7.77
N ILE A 63 13.61 8.36 7.58
CA ILE A 63 12.86 9.49 7.04
C ILE A 63 12.54 9.25 5.56
N TRP A 64 13.55 8.83 4.82
CA TRP A 64 13.52 8.76 3.36
C TRP A 64 12.73 7.57 2.82
N LEU A 65 12.92 6.38 3.39
CA LEU A 65 12.19 5.17 2.98
C LEU A 65 10.89 4.98 3.77
N GLY A 66 10.86 5.39 5.03
CA GLY A 66 9.70 5.22 5.91
C GLY A 66 8.70 6.37 5.78
N ILE A 67 9.11 7.58 6.15
CA ILE A 67 8.17 8.68 6.40
C ILE A 67 7.67 9.32 5.11
N ILE A 68 8.57 9.68 4.19
CA ILE A 68 8.21 10.46 2.99
C ILE A 68 7.23 9.69 2.07
N PRO A 69 7.50 8.44 1.65
CA PRO A 69 6.62 7.74 0.70
C PRO A 69 5.25 7.46 1.30
N HIS A 70 5.20 7.08 2.58
CA HIS A 70 3.94 6.80 3.26
C HIS A 70 3.15 8.06 3.59
N GLY A 71 3.82 9.14 3.97
CA GLY A 71 3.21 10.45 4.17
C GLY A 71 2.55 10.95 2.89
N LEU A 72 3.27 10.89 1.76
CA LEU A 72 2.73 11.27 0.45
C LEU A 72 1.55 10.37 0.05
N MET A 73 1.68 9.04 0.21
CA MET A 73 0.61 8.10 -0.13
C MET A 73 -0.67 8.34 0.69
N LEU A 74 -0.53 8.62 2.00
CA LEU A 74 -1.65 8.99 2.87
C LEU A 74 -2.25 10.34 2.50
N LEU A 75 -1.42 11.35 2.19
CA LEU A 75 -1.87 12.67 1.79
C LEU A 75 -2.68 12.62 0.48
N PHE A 76 -2.19 11.89 -0.53
CA PHE A 76 -2.90 11.69 -1.79
C PHE A 76 -4.18 10.88 -1.60
N GLY A 77 -4.14 9.83 -0.79
CA GLY A 77 -5.32 9.04 -0.44
C GLY A 77 -6.40 9.91 0.22
N PHE A 78 -6.02 10.70 1.23
CA PHE A 78 -6.94 11.58 1.94
C PHE A 78 -7.52 12.68 1.03
N THR A 79 -6.69 13.29 0.20
CA THR A 79 -7.10 14.32 -0.76
C THR A 79 -8.10 13.75 -1.78
N THR A 80 -7.88 12.51 -2.23
CA THR A 80 -8.81 11.80 -3.12
C THR A 80 -10.17 11.58 -2.46
N VAL A 81 -10.22 11.17 -1.19
CA VAL A 81 -11.48 11.03 -0.44
C VAL A 81 -12.19 12.36 -0.30
N LYS A 82 -11.46 13.42 0.06
CA LYS A 82 -12.03 14.76 0.24
C LYS A 82 -12.66 15.26 -1.06
N ASN A 83 -11.95 15.13 -2.19
CA ASN A 83 -12.45 15.52 -3.50
C ASN A 83 -13.71 14.73 -3.89
N ILE A 84 -13.73 13.42 -3.66
CA ILE A 84 -14.90 12.58 -3.97
C ILE A 84 -16.10 12.96 -3.10
N ARG A 85 -15.89 13.27 -1.81
CA ARG A 85 -16.96 13.77 -0.93
C ARG A 85 -17.48 15.14 -1.38
N GLN A 86 -16.61 16.02 -1.83
CA GLN A 86 -17.00 17.33 -2.36
C GLN A 86 -17.80 17.21 -3.66
N VAL A 87 -17.36 16.38 -4.60
CA VAL A 87 -18.11 16.10 -5.84
C VAL A 87 -19.47 15.48 -5.52
N LYS A 88 -19.56 14.57 -4.53
CA LYS A 88 -20.84 14.02 -4.04
C LYS A 88 -21.79 15.11 -3.53
N ARG A 89 -21.29 16.06 -2.75
CA ARG A 89 -22.11 17.18 -2.23
C ARG A 89 -22.60 18.10 -3.35
N GLN A 90 -21.76 18.40 -4.34
CA GLN A 90 -22.14 19.25 -5.47
C GLN A 90 -23.18 18.58 -6.39
N THR A 91 -23.03 17.28 -6.66
CA THR A 91 -24.02 16.54 -7.46
C THR A 91 -25.35 16.36 -6.73
N ALA A 92 -25.36 16.17 -5.41
CA ALA A 92 -26.61 16.03 -4.64
C ALA A 92 -27.49 17.29 -4.69
N VAL A 93 -26.89 18.48 -4.81
CA VAL A 93 -27.63 19.76 -4.92
C VAL A 93 -28.16 19.97 -6.34
N GLN A 94 -27.48 19.46 -7.37
CA GLN A 94 -27.85 19.65 -8.77
C GLN A 94 -28.85 18.59 -9.29
N SER A 95 -28.94 17.42 -8.63
CA SER A 95 -29.89 16.35 -8.99
C SER A 95 -31.36 16.64 -8.62
N TYR A 96 -31.68 17.77 -7.99
CA TYR A 96 -33.07 18.13 -7.69
C TYR A 96 -33.84 18.71 -8.88
N THR A 97 -33.18 19.03 -9.99
CA THR A 97 -33.85 19.79 -11.07
C THR A 97 -34.19 18.98 -12.32
N ILE A 98 -33.45 17.94 -12.74
CA ILE A 98 -33.74 17.33 -14.06
C ILE A 98 -33.48 15.81 -14.09
N GLN A 99 -34.57 15.09 -14.43
CA GLN A 99 -34.67 13.78 -15.10
C GLN A 99 -34.73 12.47 -14.29
N ILE A 100 -35.97 11.99 -14.24
CA ILE A 100 -36.43 10.61 -14.30
C ILE A 100 -35.82 9.93 -15.55
N SER A 101 -34.88 9.00 -15.38
CA SER A 101 -34.63 7.92 -16.35
C SER A 101 -33.77 6.80 -15.75
N VAL A 102 -33.95 5.61 -16.31
CA VAL A 102 -33.57 4.28 -15.80
C VAL A 102 -32.04 4.06 -15.65
N GLU A 103 -31.19 5.00 -16.07
CA GLU A 103 -29.71 4.94 -15.93
C GLU A 103 -29.19 5.20 -14.50
N SER A 104 -30.01 5.77 -13.62
CA SER A 104 -29.60 6.11 -12.25
C SER A 104 -29.25 4.90 -11.38
N CYS A 105 -29.78 3.71 -11.67
CA CYS A 105 -29.51 2.48 -10.92
C CYS A 105 -28.10 1.91 -11.21
N ILE A 106 -27.66 1.95 -12.48
CA ILE A 106 -26.33 1.47 -12.89
C ILE A 106 -25.25 2.41 -12.33
N GLN A 107 -25.46 3.73 -12.42
CA GLN A 107 -24.53 4.71 -11.83
C GLN A 107 -24.43 4.61 -10.31
N THR A 108 -25.52 4.31 -9.59
CA THR A 108 -25.44 4.14 -8.12
C THR A 108 -24.70 2.88 -7.72
N GLN A 109 -24.81 1.79 -8.49
CA GLN A 109 -24.08 0.55 -8.25
C GLN A 109 -22.57 0.70 -8.53
N GLU A 110 -22.17 1.28 -9.67
CA GLU A 110 -20.77 1.58 -9.96
C GLU A 110 -20.15 2.53 -8.92
N ARG A 111 -20.91 3.52 -8.46
CA ARG A 111 -20.44 4.50 -7.46
C ARG A 111 -20.25 3.90 -6.06
N LYS A 112 -21.07 2.90 -5.68
CA LYS A 112 -20.88 2.10 -4.45
C LYS A 112 -19.61 1.27 -4.55
N THR A 113 -19.40 0.58 -5.67
CA THR A 113 -18.19 -0.22 -5.94
C THR A 113 -16.92 0.64 -5.92
N ASN A 114 -16.94 1.81 -6.57
CA ASN A 114 -15.79 2.74 -6.58
C ASN A 114 -15.46 3.26 -5.17
N THR A 115 -16.49 3.61 -4.37
CA THR A 115 -16.28 4.05 -2.98
C THR A 115 -15.69 2.94 -2.12
N GLN A 116 -16.17 1.70 -2.30
CA GLN A 116 -15.66 0.53 -1.59
C GLN A 116 -14.20 0.23 -1.97
N LEU A 117 -13.85 0.34 -3.26
CA LEU A 117 -12.49 0.13 -3.77
C LEU A 117 -11.52 1.17 -3.20
N ILE A 118 -11.92 2.45 -3.17
CA ILE A 118 -11.11 3.52 -2.54
C ILE A 118 -10.93 3.28 -1.04
N LEU A 119 -11.96 2.85 -0.33
CA LEU A 119 -11.87 2.52 1.08
C LEU A 119 -10.91 1.34 1.32
N MET A 120 -10.95 0.32 0.47
CA MET A 120 -10.00 -0.80 0.53
C MET A 120 -8.56 -0.34 0.30
N MET A 121 -8.33 0.50 -0.71
CA MET A 121 -6.99 1.05 -0.98
C MET A 121 -6.47 1.85 0.21
N LEU A 122 -7.30 2.70 0.84
CA LEU A 122 -6.89 3.46 2.03
C LEU A 122 -6.61 2.56 3.23
N GLY A 123 -7.43 1.54 3.47
CA GLY A 123 -7.18 0.57 4.52
C GLY A 123 -5.87 -0.19 4.30
N GLN A 124 -5.60 -0.59 3.05
CA GLN A 124 -4.36 -1.25 2.66
C GLN A 124 -3.15 -0.33 2.84
N VAL A 125 -3.26 0.93 2.41
CA VAL A 125 -2.23 1.97 2.58
C VAL A 125 -1.95 2.19 4.07
N GLY A 126 -2.98 2.40 4.88
CA GLY A 126 -2.84 2.64 6.33
C GLY A 126 -2.20 1.46 7.05
N LEU A 127 -2.65 0.24 6.77
CA LEU A 127 -2.03 -0.98 7.33
C LEU A 127 -0.57 -1.12 6.86
N SER A 128 -0.25 -0.71 5.63
CA SER A 128 1.13 -0.67 5.12
C SER A 128 2.00 0.25 5.95
N SER A 129 1.50 1.46 6.16
CA SER A 129 2.24 2.51 6.83
C SER A 129 2.55 2.09 8.26
N ILE A 130 1.60 1.46 8.97
CA ILE A 130 1.84 0.95 10.33
C ILE A 130 2.93 -0.13 10.33
N LEU A 131 2.81 -1.15 9.48
CA LEU A 131 3.77 -2.26 9.46
C LEU A 131 5.19 -1.80 9.10
N ILE A 132 5.31 -0.89 8.13
CA ILE A 132 6.61 -0.36 7.72
C ILE A 132 7.17 0.58 8.78
N LEU A 133 6.35 1.43 9.39
CA LEU A 133 6.79 2.32 10.47
C LEU A 133 7.30 1.52 11.67
N THR A 134 6.62 0.43 12.05
CA THR A 134 7.10 -0.48 13.11
C THR A 134 8.49 -1.02 12.79
N ARG A 135 8.74 -1.47 11.55
CA ARG A 135 10.08 -1.93 11.13
C ARG A 135 11.12 -0.81 11.18
N MET A 136 10.78 0.39 10.73
CA MET A 136 11.70 1.53 10.73
C MET A 136 12.04 1.99 12.15
N ILE A 137 11.07 1.96 13.07
CA ILE A 137 11.30 2.22 14.50
C ILE A 137 12.23 1.17 15.10
N SER A 138 12.00 -0.11 14.81
CA SER A 138 12.89 -1.18 15.28
C SER A 138 14.30 -1.07 14.71
N TYR A 139 14.44 -0.69 13.45
CA TYR A 139 15.74 -0.44 12.82
C TYR A 139 16.47 0.76 13.45
N ALA A 140 15.77 1.87 13.68
CA ALA A 140 16.32 3.03 14.37
C ALA A 140 16.76 2.68 15.80
N TYR A 141 15.96 1.87 16.51
CA TYR A 141 16.29 1.39 17.83
C TYR A 141 17.56 0.54 17.83
N ASP A 142 17.72 -0.37 16.86
CA ASP A 142 18.90 -1.23 16.72
C ASP A 142 20.19 -0.42 16.47
N ILE A 143 20.10 0.68 15.71
CA ILE A 143 21.25 1.57 15.44
C ILE A 143 21.64 2.36 16.70
N LEU A 144 20.65 2.78 17.49
CA LEU A 144 20.88 3.63 18.67
C LEU A 144 21.28 2.83 19.92
N LYS A 145 20.91 1.55 19.99
CA LYS A 145 21.16 0.72 21.17
C LYS A 145 22.63 0.26 21.19
N PRO A 146 23.39 0.48 22.29
CA PRO A 146 24.72 -0.10 22.42
C PRO A 146 24.64 -1.64 22.42
N ARG A 147 25.63 -2.31 21.81
CA ARG A 147 25.68 -3.78 21.65
C ARG A 147 25.37 -4.49 22.97
N ALA A 148 24.18 -5.06 23.06
CA ALA A 148 23.75 -5.81 24.23
C ALA A 148 24.34 -7.24 24.19
N THR A 149 24.92 -7.68 25.30
CA THR A 149 25.45 -9.05 25.45
C THR A 149 24.51 -9.89 26.30
N GLY A 150 24.14 -11.10 25.84
CA GLY A 150 23.34 -12.06 26.60
C GLY A 150 21.88 -12.14 26.15
N TYR A 151 20.95 -12.21 27.11
CA TYR A 151 19.50 -12.41 26.86
C TYR A 151 18.87 -11.30 26.00
N GLU A 152 19.34 -10.05 26.18
CA GLU A 152 18.86 -8.92 25.39
C GLU A 152 19.11 -9.07 23.89
N GLY A 153 20.24 -9.67 23.49
CA GLY A 153 20.55 -9.91 22.08
C GLY A 153 19.62 -10.96 21.42
N LEU A 154 19.11 -11.93 22.18
CA LEU A 154 18.11 -12.89 21.69
C LEU A 154 16.77 -12.19 21.43
N VAL A 155 16.35 -11.31 22.33
CA VAL A 155 15.12 -10.52 22.17
C VAL A 155 15.23 -9.58 20.97
N ASP A 156 16.37 -8.91 20.79
CA ASP A 156 16.62 -8.03 19.65
C ASP A 156 16.60 -8.81 18.33
N THR A 157 17.25 -9.98 18.27
CA THR A 157 17.23 -10.86 17.08
C THR A 157 15.82 -11.35 16.75
N PHE A 158 15.04 -11.70 17.77
CA PHE A 158 13.64 -12.09 17.61
C PHE A 158 12.79 -10.93 17.07
N LEU A 159 12.92 -9.73 17.65
CA LEU A 159 12.21 -8.53 17.19
C LEU A 159 12.58 -8.16 15.76
N MET A 160 13.86 -8.24 15.40
CA MET A 160 14.32 -8.03 14.03
C MET A 160 13.69 -9.05 13.07
N SER A 161 13.72 -10.34 13.42
CA SER A 161 13.11 -11.40 12.61
C SER A 161 11.60 -11.23 12.47
N PHE A 162 10.91 -10.84 13.55
CA PHE A 162 9.47 -10.61 13.57
C PHE A 162 9.08 -9.40 12.70
N THR A 163 9.82 -8.30 12.79
CA THR A 163 9.56 -7.11 11.95
C THR A 163 9.86 -7.35 10.48
N VAL A 164 10.86 -8.18 10.16
CA VAL A 164 11.12 -8.66 8.80
C VAL A 164 9.95 -9.51 8.30
N LEU A 165 9.42 -10.43 9.11
CA LEU A 165 8.24 -11.24 8.77
C LEU A 165 7.01 -10.36 8.51
N LEU A 166 6.75 -9.38 9.37
CA LEU A 166 5.66 -8.41 9.21
C LEU A 166 5.81 -7.62 7.90
N TYR A 167 7.03 -7.21 7.57
CA TYR A 167 7.33 -6.53 6.31
C TYR A 167 7.05 -7.41 5.10
N TYR A 168 7.44 -8.69 5.12
CA TYR A 168 7.15 -9.59 4.00
C TYR A 168 5.66 -9.91 3.88
N THR A 169 4.96 -10.03 5.00
CA THR A 169 3.51 -10.22 5.05
C THR A 169 2.78 -9.01 4.45
N ASN A 170 3.37 -7.82 4.51
CA ASN A 170 2.83 -6.62 3.88
C ASN A 170 2.70 -6.75 2.34
N PHE A 171 3.54 -7.56 1.68
CA PHE A 171 3.36 -7.84 0.24
C PHE A 171 2.19 -8.78 -0.02
N ALA A 172 2.01 -9.79 0.84
CA ALA A 172 0.92 -10.76 0.73
C ALA A 172 -0.44 -10.20 1.16
N LYS A 173 -0.50 -9.15 2.00
CA LYS A 173 -1.76 -8.59 2.52
C LYS A 173 -2.73 -8.18 1.42
N SER A 174 -2.22 -7.69 0.28
CA SER A 174 -3.03 -7.18 -0.82
C SER A 174 -3.88 -8.33 -1.37
N PHE A 175 -3.25 -9.50 -1.55
CA PHE A 175 -3.91 -10.72 -1.95
C PHE A 175 -5.00 -11.13 -0.95
N TYR A 176 -4.71 -11.13 0.35
CA TYR A 176 -5.71 -11.47 1.36
C TYR A 176 -6.87 -10.46 1.40
N MET A 177 -6.58 -9.16 1.37
CA MET A 177 -7.61 -8.11 1.38
C MET A 177 -8.53 -8.20 0.16
N TYR A 178 -7.98 -8.42 -1.03
CA TYR A 178 -8.78 -8.58 -2.25
C TYR A 178 -9.60 -9.88 -2.23
N THR A 179 -8.99 -10.98 -1.78
CA THR A 179 -9.68 -12.27 -1.63
C THR A 179 -10.81 -12.19 -0.63
N PHE A 180 -10.63 -11.53 0.52
CA PHE A 180 -11.66 -11.46 1.55
C PHE A 180 -12.76 -10.44 1.26
N ARG A 181 -12.47 -9.32 0.58
CA ARG A 181 -13.48 -8.25 0.43
C ARG A 181 -14.15 -8.14 -0.94
N SER A 182 -13.56 -8.67 -2.01
CA SER A 182 -14.13 -8.55 -3.36
C SER A 182 -14.79 -9.87 -3.78
N HIS A 183 -16.12 -9.89 -3.82
CA HIS A 183 -16.87 -11.03 -4.36
C HIS A 183 -16.45 -11.33 -5.81
N LEU A 184 -16.22 -10.27 -6.60
CA LEU A 184 -15.81 -10.36 -7.99
C LEU A 184 -14.42 -11.01 -8.11
N PHE A 185 -13.48 -10.66 -7.23
CA PHE A 185 -12.16 -11.29 -7.18
C PHE A 185 -12.25 -12.77 -6.77
N ARG A 186 -13.10 -13.13 -5.79
CA ARG A 186 -13.32 -14.53 -5.42
C ARG A 186 -13.87 -15.35 -6.58
N SER A 187 -14.82 -14.81 -7.33
CA SER A 187 -15.40 -15.49 -8.50
C SER A 187 -14.37 -15.73 -9.59
N ILE A 188 -13.57 -14.71 -9.95
CA ILE A 188 -12.50 -14.84 -10.95
C ILE A 188 -11.41 -15.80 -10.46
N PHE A 189 -10.96 -15.65 -9.22
CA PHE A 189 -9.93 -16.51 -8.63
C PHE A 189 -10.36 -17.98 -8.59
N MET A 190 -11.62 -18.26 -8.28
CA MET A 190 -12.17 -19.62 -8.35
C MET A 190 -12.26 -20.16 -9.77
N ILE A 191 -12.52 -19.31 -10.77
CA ILE A 191 -12.51 -19.70 -12.18
C ILE A 191 -11.08 -20.05 -12.62
N GLU A 192 -10.10 -19.21 -12.28
CA GLU A 192 -8.68 -19.45 -12.61
C GLU A 192 -8.13 -20.69 -11.91
N ILE A 193 -8.49 -20.94 -10.65
CA ILE A 193 -8.14 -22.20 -9.94
C ILE A 193 -8.75 -23.41 -10.65
N LYS A 194 -10.00 -23.33 -11.08
CA LYS A 194 -10.67 -24.41 -11.83
C LYS A 194 -9.97 -24.70 -13.16
N LEU A 195 -9.50 -23.65 -13.84
CA LEU A 195 -8.74 -23.77 -15.10
C LEU A 195 -7.35 -24.37 -14.89
N CYS A 196 -6.66 -24.02 -13.79
CA CYS A 196 -5.34 -24.58 -13.45
C CYS A 196 -5.39 -26.01 -12.90
N PHE A 197 -6.50 -26.45 -12.30
CA PHE A 197 -6.68 -27.81 -11.78
C PHE A 197 -7.86 -28.55 -12.47
N PRO A 198 -7.78 -28.82 -13.78
CA PRO A 198 -8.95 -29.25 -14.53
C PRO A 198 -9.42 -30.69 -14.26
N THR A 199 -8.61 -31.60 -13.68
CA THR A 199 -8.91 -33.04 -13.89
C THR A 199 -8.71 -34.06 -12.76
N MET A 200 -8.22 -33.73 -11.55
CA MET A 200 -8.13 -34.76 -10.48
C MET A 200 -8.73 -34.41 -9.11
N LEU A 201 -8.79 -33.14 -8.73
CA LEU A 201 -9.30 -32.76 -7.39
C LEU A 201 -10.80 -32.42 -7.38
N TRP A 202 -11.37 -31.97 -8.50
CA TRP A 202 -12.77 -31.54 -8.54
C TRP A 202 -13.76 -32.70 -8.40
N SER A 203 -13.42 -33.90 -8.90
CA SER A 203 -14.24 -35.10 -8.71
C SER A 203 -14.31 -35.55 -7.25
N CYS A 204 -13.32 -35.23 -6.41
CA CYS A 204 -13.37 -35.52 -4.97
C CYS A 204 -14.25 -34.50 -4.22
N VAL A 205 -14.15 -33.21 -4.53
CA VAL A 205 -14.92 -32.16 -3.85
C VAL A 205 -16.41 -32.22 -4.21
N CYS A 206 -16.75 -32.54 -5.47
CA CYS A 206 -18.15 -32.72 -5.85
C CYS A 206 -18.78 -34.01 -5.28
N ASN A 207 -18.00 -35.06 -4.97
CA ASN A 207 -18.54 -36.25 -4.31
C ASN A 207 -18.78 -36.03 -2.80
N TYR A 208 -17.98 -35.18 -2.15
CA TYR A 208 -18.15 -34.91 -0.71
C TYR A 208 -19.44 -34.15 -0.41
N ASN A 209 -19.83 -33.18 -1.26
CA ASN A 209 -21.10 -32.45 -1.11
C ASN A 209 -22.35 -33.25 -1.54
N ARG A 210 -22.19 -34.41 -2.19
CA ARG A 210 -23.32 -35.29 -2.56
C ARG A 210 -23.64 -36.33 -1.50
N LEU A 211 -22.71 -36.58 -0.56
CA LEU A 211 -22.84 -37.55 0.52
C LEU A 211 -23.33 -36.95 1.85
N THR A 212 -23.53 -35.63 1.93
CA THR A 212 -24.04 -34.95 3.13
C THR A 212 -25.53 -34.59 3.06
N ILE A 213 -26.24 -35.01 2.00
CA ILE A 213 -27.68 -34.76 1.80
C ILE A 213 -28.49 -36.07 1.87
N TYR A 214 -27.92 -37.17 2.36
CA TYR A 214 -28.66 -38.38 2.71
C TYR A 214 -28.37 -38.79 4.16
#